data_AF-A0A1Z4V8I4-F1
#
_entry.id   AF-A0A1Z4V8I4-F1
#
_cell.length_a   1.000
_cell.length_b   1.000
_cell.length_c   1.000
_cell.angle_alpha   90.00
_cell.angle_beta   90.00
_cell.angle_gamma   90.00
#
_symmetry.space_group_name_H-M   'P 1'
#
loop_
_entity.id
_entity.type
_entity.pdbx_description
1 polymer ?
#
loop_
_entity_poly.entity_id
_entity_poly.type
_entity_poly.pdbx_seq_one_letter_code
_entity_poly.pdbx_strand_id
1 'polypeptide(L)' 'MEILANINWEVVLQLTCVGLIVVSGPIVIFVLAFRNGNL' A
#
# COMPACT_ATOMS: atom_id res chain seq x y z
N MET A 1 -25.81 -9.40 -0.21
CA MET A 1 -25.10 -8.90 -1.42
C MET A 1 -25.24 -7.39 -1.63
N GLU A 2 -26.32 -6.73 -1.17
CA GLU A 2 -26.49 -5.27 -1.30
C GLU A 2 -25.48 -4.42 -0.52
N ILE A 3 -24.98 -4.90 0.62
CA ILE A 3 -24.08 -4.13 1.49
C ILE A 3 -22.76 -3.79 0.78
N LEU A 4 -22.24 -4.69 -0.06
CA LEU A 4 -21.01 -4.45 -0.84
C LEU A 4 -21.26 -3.49 -2.01
N ALA A 5 -22.47 -3.42 -2.54
CA ALA A 5 -22.82 -2.53 -3.64
C ALA A 5 -23.01 -1.07 -3.19
N ASN A 6 -23.22 -0.82 -1.89
CA ASN A 6 -23.37 0.52 -1.31
C ASN A 6 -22.01 1.15 -0.91
N ILE A 7 -20.90 0.42 -1.06
CA ILE A 7 -19.55 0.94 -0.76
C ILE A 7 -19.07 1.80 -1.93
N ASN A 8 -18.42 2.93 -1.62
CA ASN A 8 -17.71 3.72 -2.61
C ASN A 8 -16.41 3.03 -3.03
N TRP A 9 -16.51 2.18 -4.04
CA TRP A 9 -15.39 1.39 -4.58
C TRP A 9 -14.26 2.24 -5.16
N GLU A 10 -14.57 3.44 -5.65
CA GLU A 10 -13.57 4.37 -6.16
C GLU A 10 -12.62 4.82 -5.04
N VAL A 11 -13.17 5.28 -3.91
CA VAL A 11 -12.37 5.72 -2.74
C VAL A 11 -11.57 4.56 -2.17
N VAL A 12 -12.16 3.36 -2.08
CA VAL A 12 -11.47 2.16 -1.59
C VAL A 12 -10.25 1.86 -2.44
N LEU A 13 -10.40 1.86 -3.77
CA LEU A 13 -9.29 1.61 -4.69
C LEU A 13 -8.24 2.72 -4.65
N GLN A 14 -8.66 4.00 -4.60
CA GLN A 14 -7.74 5.13 -4.50
C GLN A 14 -6.87 5.04 -3.24
N LEU A 15 -7.48 4.82 -2.07
CA LEU A 15 -6.76 4.68 -0.81
C LEU A 15 -5.88 3.42 -0.78
N THR A 16 -6.32 2.33 -1.40
CA THR A 16 -5.52 1.11 -1.54
C THR A 16 -4.27 1.37 -2.38
N CYS A 17 -4.41 1.99 -3.55
CA CYS A 17 -3.28 2.34 -4.41
C CYS A 17 -2.30 3.30 -3.72
N VAL A 18 -2.81 4.37 -3.10
CA VAL A 18 -1.98 5.32 -2.35
C VAL A 18 -1.27 4.63 -1.18
N GLY A 19 -1.98 3.77 -0.44
CA GLY A 19 -1.38 2.99 0.65
C GLY A 19 -0.23 2.11 0.18
N LEU A 20 -0.39 1.41 -0.95
CA LEU A 20 0.66 0.60 -1.55
C LEU A 20 1.87 1.45 -1.99
N ILE A 21 1.63 2.61 -2.59
CA ILE A 21 2.70 3.54 -2.98
C ILE A 21 3.46 4.05 -1.75
N VAL A 22 2.75 4.50 -0.72
CA VAL A 22 3.37 5.02 0.51
C VAL A 22 4.20 3.94 1.20
N VAL A 23 3.72 2.69 1.22
CA VAL A 23 4.42 1.56 1.84
C VAL A 23 5.61 1.08 0.99
N SER A 24 5.58 1.27 -0.33
CA SER A 24 6.68 0.85 -1.22
C SER A 24 8.03 1.49 -0.87
N GLY A 25 8.06 2.76 -0.48
CA GLY A 25 9.29 3.47 -0.09
C GLY A 25 9.97 2.85 1.14
N PRO A 26 9.27 2.78 2.29
CA PRO A 26 9.77 2.12 3.49
C PRO A 26 10.12 0.65 3.28
N ILE A 27 9.39 -0.09 2.44
CA ILE A 27 9.72 -1.49 2.12
C ILE A 27 11.13 -1.61 1.54
N VAL A 28 11.51 -0.74 0.60
CA VAL A 28 12.85 -0.78 -0.01
C VAL A 28 13.93 -0.56 1.04
N ILE A 29 13.77 0.45 1.91
CA ILE A 29 14.71 0.76 2.99
C ILE A 29 14.79 -0.42 3.97
N PHE A 30 13.63 -0.96 4.39
CA PHE A 30 13.57 -2.10 5.30
C PHE A 30 14.32 -3.31 4.75
N VAL A 31 14.12 -3.63 3.47
CA VAL A 31 14.80 -4.75 2.81
C VAL A 31 16.30 -4.51 2.71
N LEU A 32 16.75 -3.30 2.35
CA LEU A 32 18.16 -2.97 2.27
C LEU A 32 18.83 -3.05 3.66
N ALA A 33 18.18 -2.52 4.69
CA ALA A 33 18.67 -2.58 6.07
C ALA A 33 18.76 -4.03 6.58
N PHE A 34 17.72 -4.84 6.35
CA PHE A 34 17.69 -6.25 6.76
C PHE A 34 18.79 -7.08 6.08
N ARG A 35 19.11 -6.74 4.83
CA ARG A 35 20.15 -7.42 4.04
C ARG A 35 21.56 -6.86 4.27
N ASN A 36 21.74 -5.90 5.20
CA ASN A 36 22.99 -5.16 5.38
C ASN A 36 23.54 -4.60 4.06
N GLY A 37 22.65 -4.13 3.19
CA GLY A 37 23.00 -3.51 1.92
C GLY A 37 23.50 -2.07 2.09
N ASN A 38 23.84 -1.42 0.98
CA ASN A 38 24.18 0.01 0.99
C ASN A 38 22.88 0.84 1.06
N LEU A 39 22.64 1.47 2.21
CA LEU A 39 21.51 2.37 2.46
C LEU A 39 21.81 3.79 1.96
#